data_AF-A0A1W1CYD8-F1
#
_entry.id   AF-A0A1W1CYD8-F1
#
_cell.length_a   1.000
_cell.length_b   1.000
_cell.length_c   1.000
_cell.angle_alpha   90.00
_cell.angle_beta   90.00
_cell.angle_gamma   90.00
#
_symmetry.space_group_name_H-M   'P 1'
#
loop_
_entity.id
_entity.type
_entity.pdbx_description
1 polymer ?
#
loop_
_entity_poly.entity_id
_entity_poly.type
_entity_poly.pdbx_seq_one_letter_code
_entity_poly.pdbx_strand_id
1 'polypeptide(L)'
;MFANGDITSPEKAKWVLEHTKADGIMIGRTAVGKPWIFKQIKEGMEVASASLIKEVVLEHYDQMITHYDKYGAIILEIKSMLLKILLK
;
A
#
# COMPACT_ATOMS: atom_id res chain seq x y z
N MET A 1 16.38 -15.71 1.90
CA MET A 1 15.07 -16.19 1.42
C MET A 1 13.98 -15.22 1.83
N PHE A 2 13.10 -14.84 0.91
CA PHE A 2 11.94 -13.98 1.19
C PHE A 2 10.65 -14.79 1.21
N ALA A 3 9.80 -14.58 2.22
CA ALA A 3 8.48 -15.19 2.29
C ALA A 3 7.45 -14.31 1.55
N ASN A 4 6.49 -14.95 0.87
CA ASN A 4 5.36 -14.25 0.24
C ASN A 4 4.07 -15.03 0.48
N GLY A 5 2.93 -14.34 0.38
CA GLY A 5 1.60 -14.95 0.47
C GLY A 5 0.78 -14.44 1.65
N ASP A 6 -0.40 -13.90 1.34
CA ASP A 6 -1.47 -13.52 2.29
C ASP A 6 -1.03 -12.69 3.50
N ILE A 7 -0.08 -11.77 3.28
CA ILE A 7 0.35 -10.78 4.25
C ILE A 7 -0.55 -9.55 4.12
N THR A 8 -1.51 -9.44 5.04
CA THR A 8 -2.57 -8.41 5.00
C THR A 8 -2.54 -7.44 6.19
N SER A 9 -1.72 -7.71 7.21
CA SER A 9 -1.61 -6.89 8.42
C SER A 9 -0.19 -6.94 9.02
N PRO A 10 0.16 -5.99 9.91
CA PRO A 10 1.40 -6.03 10.71
C PRO A 10 1.56 -7.31 11.53
N GLU A 11 0.50 -7.76 12.20
CA GLU A 11 0.51 -9.03 12.94
C GLU A 11 0.82 -10.23 12.03
N LYS A 12 0.19 -10.30 10.85
CA LYS A 12 0.45 -11.39 9.92
C LYS A 12 1.88 -11.35 9.39
N ALA A 13 2.40 -10.15 9.09
CA ALA A 13 3.79 -9.96 8.68
C ALA A 13 4.77 -10.47 9.76
N LYS A 14 4.54 -10.09 11.02
CA LYS A 14 5.33 -10.55 12.16
C LYS A 14 5.27 -12.07 12.31
N TRP A 15 4.07 -12.65 12.27
CA TRP A 15 3.89 -14.10 12.35
C TRP A 15 4.60 -14.84 11.22
N VAL A 16 4.52 -14.35 9.97
CA VAL A 16 5.20 -14.97 8.82
C VAL A 16 6.71 -14.96 9.02
N LEU A 17 7.29 -13.83 9.45
CA LEU A 17 8.72 -13.74 9.72
C LEU A 17 9.14 -14.69 10.86
N GLU A 18 8.38 -14.72 11.95
CA GLU A 18 8.67 -15.58 13.11
C GLU A 18 8.55 -17.07 12.77
N HIS A 19 7.56 -17.46 11.98
CA HIS A 19 7.28 -18.84 11.61
C HIS A 19 8.26 -19.36 10.55
N THR A 20 8.52 -18.56 9.50
CA THR A 20 9.34 -18.99 8.36
C THR A 20 10.83 -18.75 8.56
N LYS A 21 11.22 -17.88 9.50
CA LYS A 21 12.59 -17.39 9.68
C LYS A 21 13.19 -16.80 8.40
N ALA A 22 12.34 -16.27 7.51
CA ALA A 22 12.77 -15.59 6.30
C ALA A 22 13.52 -14.29 6.62
N ASP A 23 14.43 -13.89 5.73
CA ASP A 23 15.19 -12.64 5.83
C ASP A 23 14.31 -11.41 5.57
N GLY A 24 13.13 -11.62 4.99
CA GLY A 24 12.16 -10.59 4.71
C GLY A 24 10.87 -11.14 4.12
N ILE A 25 9.94 -10.23 3.84
CA ILE A 25 8.63 -10.55 3.27
C ILE A 25 8.34 -9.73 2.01
N MET A 26 7.60 -10.33 1.09
CA MET A 26 7.09 -9.68 -0.11
C MET A 26 5.58 -9.52 -0.04
N ILE A 27 5.09 -8.32 -0.37
CA ILE A 27 3.67 -7.95 -0.31
C ILE A 27 3.23 -7.50 -1.70
N GLY A 28 2.27 -8.23 -2.26
CA GLY A 28 1.68 -7.91 -3.57
C GLY A 28 0.30 -7.28 -3.42
N ARG A 29 -0.74 -8.13 -3.53
CA ARG A 29 -2.16 -7.72 -3.62
C ARG A 29 -2.59 -6.72 -2.54
N THR A 30 -2.13 -6.86 -1.30
CA THR A 30 -2.47 -5.94 -0.20
C THR A 30 -2.00 -4.51 -0.46
N ALA A 31 -0.84 -4.33 -1.10
CA ALA A 31 -0.30 -3.00 -1.37
C ALA A 31 -1.14 -2.22 -2.41
N VAL A 32 -1.90 -2.92 -3.26
CA VAL A 32 -2.78 -2.29 -4.25
C VAL A 32 -3.97 -1.62 -3.55
N GLY A 33 -3.99 -0.29 -3.57
CA GLY A 33 -4.99 0.52 -2.86
C GLY A 33 -4.74 0.67 -1.36
N LYS A 34 -3.68 0.06 -0.82
CA LYS A 34 -3.19 0.31 0.56
C LYS A 34 -1.65 0.34 0.61
N PRO A 35 -0.99 1.21 -0.16
CA PRO A 35 0.47 1.29 -0.19
C PRO A 35 1.10 1.59 1.18
N TRP A 36 0.37 2.24 2.09
CA TRP A 36 0.82 2.49 3.47
C TRP A 36 1.02 1.22 4.31
N ILE A 37 0.60 0.03 3.86
CA ILE A 37 0.84 -1.24 4.55
C ILE A 37 2.32 -1.48 4.88
N PHE A 38 3.24 -1.00 4.04
CA PHE A 38 4.67 -1.10 4.30
C PHE A 38 5.09 -0.32 5.54
N LYS A 39 4.59 0.92 5.68
CA LYS A 39 4.83 1.75 6.86
C LYS A 39 4.14 1.17 8.09
N GLN A 40 2.91 0.67 7.94
CA GLN A 40 2.19 -0.02 9.01
C GLN A 40 2.98 -1.21 9.57
N ILE A 41 3.54 -2.06 8.71
CA ILE A 41 4.35 -3.20 9.13
C ILE A 41 5.65 -2.73 9.79
N LYS A 42 6.32 -1.73 9.20
CA LYS A 42 7.59 -1.21 9.72
C LYS A 42 7.44 -0.57 11.10
N GLU A 43 6.34 0.13 11.33
CA GLU A 43 6.09 0.89 12.58
C GLU A 43 5.15 0.15 13.55
N GLY A 44 4.63 -1.02 13.18
CA GLY A 44 3.67 -1.77 14.00
C GLY A 44 2.32 -1.08 14.16
N MET A 45 1.87 -0.31 13.16
CA MET A 45 0.59 0.41 13.21
C MET A 45 -0.56 -0.44 12.67
N GLU A 46 -1.54 -0.76 13.50
CA GLU A 46 -2.75 -1.48 13.06
C GLU A 46 -3.59 -0.68 12.06
N VAL A 47 -3.64 0.64 12.22
CA VAL A 47 -4.42 1.54 11.37
C VAL A 47 -3.55 2.69 10.88
N ALA A 48 -3.58 2.96 9.57
CA ALA A 48 -2.94 4.14 9.00
C ALA A 48 -3.73 5.40 9.33
N SER A 49 -3.04 6.48 9.71
CA SER A 49 -3.70 7.76 9.96
C SER A 49 -4.30 8.34 8.66
N ALA A 50 -5.38 9.10 8.81
CA ALA A 50 -5.97 9.82 7.67
C ALA A 50 -4.98 10.78 7.01
N SER A 51 -4.06 11.37 7.78
CA SER A 51 -2.99 12.22 7.26
C SER A 51 -2.03 11.45 6.36
N LEU A 52 -1.60 10.26 6.76
CA LEU A 52 -0.72 9.40 5.96
C LEU A 52 -1.40 8.95 4.68
N ILE A 53 -2.67 8.53 4.76
CA ILE A 53 -3.44 8.12 3.59
C ILE A 53 -3.55 9.29 2.60
N LYS A 54 -3.88 10.48 3.09
CA LYS A 54 -3.98 11.69 2.27
C LYS A 54 -2.64 12.03 1.59
N GLU A 55 -1.55 11.99 2.34
CA GLU A 55 -0.20 12.25 1.84
C GLU A 55 0.15 11.30 0.67
N VAL A 56 -0.01 10.00 0.88
CA VAL A 56 0.32 8.99 -0.14
C VAL A 56 -0.58 9.12 -1.37
N VAL A 57 -1.86 9.45 -1.21
CA VAL A 57 -2.77 9.66 -2.34
C VAL A 57 -2.38 10.89 -3.16
N LEU A 58 -2.02 11.99 -2.51
CA LEU A 58 -1.58 13.20 -3.20
C LEU A 58 -0.26 12.98 -3.93
N GLU A 59 0.71 12.31 -3.29
CA GLU A 59 1.99 11.99 -3.93
C GLU A 59 1.79 11.08 -5.15
N HIS A 60 0.97 10.03 -5.03
CA HIS A 60 0.64 9.16 -6.16
C HIS A 60 -0.05 9.93 -7.29
N TYR A 61 -0.97 10.84 -6.97
CA TYR A 61 -1.62 11.70 -7.96
C TYR A 61 -0.62 12.59 -8.72
N ASP A 62 0.33 13.21 -8.00
CA ASP A 62 1.36 14.05 -8.61
C ASP A 62 2.31 13.22 -9.51
N GLN A 63 2.67 12.01 -9.08
CA GLN A 63 3.45 11.08 -9.89
C GLN A 63 2.70 10.63 -11.15
N MET A 64 1.40 10.41 -11.05
CA MET A 64 0.56 10.04 -12.19
C MET A 64 0.48 11.16 -13.23
N ILE A 65 0.31 12.42 -12.80
CA ILE A 65 0.36 13.58 -13.71
C ILE A 65 1.74 13.67 -14.36
N THR A 66 2.80 13.49 -13.58
CA THR A 66 4.17 13.59 -14.09
C THR A 66 4.46 12.52 -15.14
N HIS A 67 3.95 11.30 -14.96
CA HIS A 67 4.25 10.18 -15.85
C HIS A 67 3.33 10.11 -17.09
N TYR A 68 2.04 10.38 -16.92
CA TYR A 68 1.02 10.16 -17.96
C TYR A 68 0.39 11.46 -18.50
N ASP A 69 0.86 12.62 -18.05
CA ASP A 69 0.22 13.92 -18.25
C ASP A 69 -1.21 13.96 -17.65
N LYS A 70 -1.82 15.15 -17.60
CA LYS A 70 -3.12 15.37 -16.94
C LYS A 70 -4.22 14.47 -17.49
N TYR A 71 -4.30 14.32 -18.81
CA TYR A 71 -5.34 13.51 -19.45
C TYR A 71 -5.15 12.02 -19.19
N GLY A 72 -3.90 11.52 -19.23
CA GLY A 72 -3.60 10.13 -18.93
C GLY A 72 -3.84 9.79 -17.46
N ALA A 73 -3.48 10.67 -16.54
CA ALA A 73 -3.76 10.50 -15.11
C ALA A 73 -5.26 10.40 -14.81
N ILE A 74 -6.08 11.26 -15.45
CA ILE A 74 -7.54 11.23 -15.30
C ILE A 74 -8.15 9.93 -15.81
N ILE A 75 -7.73 9.47 -16.99
CA ILE A 75 -8.27 8.27 -17.63
C ILE A 75 -7.88 6.98 -16.89
N LEU A 76 -6.62 6.88 -16.45
CA LEU A 76 -6.06 5.63 -15.92
C LEU A 76 -6.36 5.42 -14.43
N GLU A 77 -6.36 6.47 -13.60
CA GLU A 77 -6.24 6.29 -12.15
C GLU A 77 -7.36 6.89 -11.30
N ILE A 78 -7.99 8.00 -11.73
CA ILE A 78 -8.99 8.70 -10.89
C ILE A 78 -10.19 7.81 -10.52
N LYS A 79 -10.50 6.77 -11.31
CA LYS A 79 -11.57 5.80 -10.98
C LYS A 79 -11.11 4.60 -10.15
N SER A 80 -9.85 4.18 -10.24
CA SER A 80 -9.39 2.91 -9.65
C SER A 80 -8.97 3.07 -8.19
N MET A 81 -8.17 4.10 -7.88
CA MET A 81 -7.55 4.24 -6.56
C MET A 81 -8.43 5.06 -5.61
N LEU A 82 -8.98 6.20 -6.05
CA LEU A 82 -9.89 7.02 -5.24
C LEU A 82 -11.14 6.23 -4.80
N LEU A 83 -11.71 5.43 -5.70
CA LEU A 83 -12.90 4.62 -5.39
C LEU A 83 -12.59 3.53 -4.33
N LYS A 84 -11.38 2.94 -4.36
CA LYS A 84 -10.97 1.89 -3.41
C LYS A 84 -10.55 2.46 -2.05
N ILE A 85 -10.08 3.71 -2.00
CA ILE A 85 -9.61 4.38 -0.79
C ILE A 85 -10.75 5.14 -0.09
N LEU A 86 -11.67 5.76 -0.84
CA LEU A 86 -12.75 6.59 -0.29
C LEU A 86 -14.05 5.82 0.02
N LEU A 87 -14.28 4.64 -0.57
CA LEU A 87 -15.49 3.83 -0.33
C LEU A 87 -15.27 2.68 0.67
N LYS A 88 -14.23 2.73 1.50
CA LYS A 88 -14.00 1.78 2.59
C LYS A 88 -13.77 2.51 3.91
#